data_AF-A0A1H0NB07-F1
#
_entry.id   AF-A0A1H0NB07-F1
#
_cell.length_a   1.000
_cell.length_b   1.000
_cell.length_c   1.000
_cell.angle_alpha   90.00
_cell.angle_beta   90.00
_cell.angle_gamma   90.00
#
_symmetry.space_group_name_H-M   'P 1'
#
loop_
_entity.id
_entity.type
_entity.pdbx_description
1 polymer ?
#
loop_
_entity_poly.entity_id
_entity_poly.type
_entity_poly.pdbx_seq_one_letter_code
_entity_poly.pdbx_strand_id
1 'polypeptide(L)' 'MNGVSMGTWIKVDDGPIRYAVCGDVVEMELGGQGSGAELVTTEEGLSNLLREGTAALHELRRKRHG' A
#
# COMPACT_ATOMS: atom_id res chain seq x y z
N MET A 1 21.61 -12.78 16.53
CA MET A 1 21.12 -11.43 16.18
C MET A 1 19.65 -11.56 15.82
N ASN A 2 18.74 -11.43 16.79
CA ASN A 2 17.30 -11.43 16.51
C ASN A 2 16.89 -9.99 16.19
N GLY A 3 17.26 -9.54 14.99
CA GLY A 3 16.83 -8.25 14.48
C GLY A 3 15.37 -8.37 14.04
N VAL A 4 14.45 -7.78 14.79
CA VAL A 4 13.12 -7.48 14.28
C VAL A 4 13.33 -6.57 13.07
N SER A 5 12.98 -7.05 11.88
CA SER A 5 12.96 -6.21 10.68
C SER A 5 11.86 -5.18 10.87
N MET A 6 12.20 -3.99 11.38
CA MET A 6 11.26 -2.87 11.35
C MET A 6 11.06 -2.48 9.90
N GLY A 7 9.82 -2.61 9.40
CA GLY A 7 9.45 -2.10 8.09
C GLY A 7 9.75 -0.60 8.00
N THR A 8 10.09 -0.14 6.80
CA THR A 8 10.24 1.29 6.53
C THR A 8 8.85 1.90 6.33
N TRP A 9 8.56 3.00 7.03
CA TRP A 9 7.34 3.77 6.79
C TRP A 9 7.51 4.61 5.52
N ILE A 10 6.53 4.50 4.62
CA ILE A 10 6.51 5.27 3.38
C ILE A 10 5.24 6.11 3.40
N LYS A 11 5.41 7.43 3.20
CA LYS A 11 4.29 8.34 3.07
C LYS A 11 3.87 8.36 1.60
N VAL A 12 2.61 8.03 1.35
CA VAL A 12 2.00 8.11 0.02
C VAL A 12 1.15 9.39 -0.02
N ASP A 13 1.72 10.46 -0.58
CA ASP A 13 1.03 11.72 -0.92
C ASP A 13 1.02 11.90 -2.45
N ASP A 14 0.00 12.59 -3.01
CA ASP A 14 -0.24 13.14 -4.38
C ASP A 14 0.52 12.59 -5.63
N GLY A 15 1.20 11.46 -5.50
CA GLY A 15 1.97 10.77 -6.52
C GLY A 15 1.17 9.63 -7.14
N PRO A 16 1.56 9.19 -8.34
CA PRO A 16 0.84 8.13 -9.02
C PRO A 16 0.98 6.81 -8.27
N ILE A 17 -0.13 6.07 -8.20
CA ILE A 17 -0.14 4.64 -7.91
C ILE A 17 -0.32 3.94 -9.24
N ARG A 18 0.67 3.16 -9.66
CA ARG A 18 0.61 2.37 -10.90
C ARG A 18 0.54 0.90 -10.55
N TYR A 19 -0.05 0.10 -11.44
CA TYR A 19 -0.05 -1.34 -11.29
C TYR A 19 0.08 -2.05 -12.64
N ALA A 20 0.60 -3.28 -12.60
CA ALA A 20 0.60 -4.24 -13.69
C ALA A 20 0.11 -5.60 -13.16
N VAL A 21 -0.61 -6.34 -14.01
CA VAL A 21 -1.04 -7.71 -13.70
C VAL A 21 -0.08 -8.66 -14.41
N CYS A 22 0.63 -9.48 -13.64
CA CYS A 22 1.68 -10.37 -14.11
C CYS A 22 1.35 -11.81 -13.69
N GLY A 23 0.61 -12.54 -14.52
CA GLY A 23 0.17 -13.88 -14.17
C GLY A 23 -0.86 -13.87 -13.04
N ASP A 24 -0.50 -14.48 -11.90
CA ASP A 24 -1.34 -14.61 -10.69
C ASP A 24 -1.07 -13.53 -9.64
N VAL A 25 -0.19 -12.56 -9.95
CA VAL A 25 0.15 -11.45 -9.06
C VAL A 25 -0.09 -10.09 -9.69
N VAL A 26 -0.22 -9.09 -8.83
CA VAL A 26 -0.26 -7.68 -9.17
C VAL A 26 1.01 -7.03 -8.63
N GLU A 27 1.73 -6.34 -9.50
CA GLU A 27 2.87 -5.50 -9.15
C GLU A 27 2.36 -4.06 -9.07
N MET A 28 2.68 -3.34 -8.00
CA MET A 28 2.26 -1.97 -7.75
C MET A 28 3.46 -1.09 -7.46
N GLU A 29 3.45 0.11 -8.04
CA GLU A 29 4.44 1.17 -7.79
C GLU A 29 3.73 2.34 -7.11
N LEU A 30 4.27 2.76 -5.96
CA LEU A 30 3.79 3.89 -5.17
C LEU A 30 4.84 5.02 -5.27
N GLY A 31 4.51 6.13 -5.93
CA GLY A 31 5.39 7.33 -5.98
C GLY A 31 5.95 7.64 -7.38
N GLY A 32 6.98 8.49 -7.43
CA GLY A 32 7.63 8.97 -8.67
C GLY A 32 9.09 8.53 -8.81
N GLN A 33 9.68 8.81 -9.98
CA GLN A 33 11.06 8.43 -10.32
C GLN A 33 12.06 8.95 -9.26
N GLY A 34 12.62 8.04 -8.47
CA GLY A 34 13.70 8.31 -7.50
C GLY A 34 13.36 8.09 -6.01
N SER A 35 12.09 7.91 -5.63
CA SER A 35 11.71 7.64 -4.22
C SER A 35 10.36 6.91 -4.08
N GLY A 36 10.22 5.79 -4.77
CA GLY A 36 9.00 4.98 -4.74
C GLY A 36 9.08 3.75 -3.83
N ALA A 37 7.92 3.13 -3.60
CA ALA A 37 7.81 1.79 -3.04
C ALA A 37 7.24 0.84 -4.08
N GLU A 38 7.72 -0.39 -4.09
CA GLU A 38 7.18 -1.46 -4.93
C GLU A 38 6.51 -2.51 -4.04
N LEU A 39 5.35 -3.00 -4.48
CA LEU A 39 4.59 -4.04 -3.80
C LEU A 39 4.19 -5.11 -4.81
N VAL A 40 4.41 -6.37 -4.48
CA VAL A 40 3.86 -7.51 -5.22
C VAL A 40 2.84 -8.22 -4.34
N THR A 41 1.67 -8.51 -4.89
CA THR A 41 0.59 -9.18 -4.14
C THR A 41 -0.20 -10.14 -5.01
N THR A 42 -0.69 -11.22 -4.42
CA THR A 42 -1.72 -12.08 -5.03
C THR A 42 -3.09 -11.39 -5.02
N GLU A 43 -4.09 -11.99 -5.67
CA GLU A 43 -5.49 -11.57 -5.59
C GLU A 43 -6.01 -11.52 -4.14
N GLU A 44 -5.72 -12.55 -3.35
CA GLU A 44 -6.13 -12.62 -1.94
C GLU A 44 -5.46 -11.51 -1.12
N GLY A 45 -4.15 -11.33 -1.31
CA GLY A 45 -3.41 -10.26 -0.63
C GLY A 45 -3.93 -8.87 -0.99
N LEU A 46 -4.25 -8.63 -2.27
CA LEU A 46 -4.79 -7.36 -2.74
C LEU A 46 -6.19 -7.11 -2.16
N SER A 47 -7.03 -8.14 -2.15
CA SER A 47 -8.36 -8.07 -1.55
C SER A 47 -8.30 -7.72 -0.06
N ASN A 48 -7.36 -8.33 0.67
CA ASN A 48 -7.12 -8.00 2.08
C ASN A 48 -6.62 -6.56 2.25
N LEU A 49 -5.65 -6.12 1.43
CA LEU A 49 -5.14 -4.75 1.46
C LEU A 49 -6.25 -3.72 1.22
N LEU A 50 -7.10 -3.94 0.22
CA LEU A 50 -8.22 -3.06 -0.09
C LEU A 50 -9.23 -3.00 1.05
N ARG A 51 -9.55 -4.14 1.68
CA ARG A 51 -10.46 -4.20 2.82
C ARG A 51 -9.94 -3.37 3.99
N GLU A 52 -8.72 -3.64 4.44
CA GLU A 52 -8.14 -2.96 5.60
C GLU A 52 -7.85 -1.48 5.30
N GLY A 53 -7.35 -1.16 4.10
CA GLY A 53 -7.13 0.22 3.67
C GLY A 53 -8.43 1.03 3.60
N THR A 54 -9.52 0.43 3.12
CA THR A 54 -10.85 1.08 3.10
C THR A 54 -11.35 1.34 4.53
N ALA A 55 -11.21 0.36 5.43
CA ALA A 55 -11.59 0.52 6.83
C ALA A 55 -10.80 1.65 7.51
N ALA A 56 -9.48 1.70 7.29
CA ALA A 56 -8.60 2.74 7.80
C ALA A 56 -8.97 4.14 7.27
N LEU A 57 -9.30 4.25 5.98
CA LEU A 57 -9.77 5.51 5.37
C LEU A 57 -11.07 5.99 6.00
N HIS A 58 -12.03 5.09 6.24
CA HIS A 58 -13.27 5.45 6.93
C HIS A 58 -13.01 5.95 8.36
N GLU A 59 -12.11 5.29 9.10
CA GLU A 59 -11.75 5.73 10.44
C GLU A 59 -11.08 7.11 10.44
N LEU A 60 -10.15 7.35 9.51
CA LEU A 60 -9.48 8.64 9.37
C LEU A 60 -10.48 9.77 9.10
N ARG A 61 -11.47 9.53 8.22
CA ARG A 61 -12.55 10.48 7.94
C ARG A 61 -13.40 10.74 9.18
N ARG A 62 -13.78 9.70 9.93
CA ARG A 62 -14.53 9.89 11.19
C ARG A 62 -13.77 10.76 12.19
N LYS A 63 -12.46 10.53 12.36
CA LYS A 63 -11.62 11.31 13.29
C LYS A 63 -11.40 12.76 12.84
N ARG A 64 -11.44 13.05 11.54
CA ARG A 64 -11.21 14.40 11.00
C ARG A 64 -12.48 15.27 10.99
N HIS A 65 -13.66 14.65 10.98
CA HIS A 65 -14.96 15.33 10.86
C HIS A 65 -15.84 15.16 12.11
N GLY A 66 -15.35 14.50 13.15
CA GLY A 66 -16.02 14.31 14.44
C GLY A 66 -15.39 15.12 15.56
#